data_AF-A0AAE3KFL5-F1
#
_entry.id   AF-A0AAE3KFL5-F1
#
_cell.length_a   1.000
_cell.length_b   1.000
_cell.length_c   1.000
_cell.angle_alpha   90.00
_cell.angle_beta   90.00
_cell.angle_gamma   90.00
#
_symmetry.space_group_name_H-M   'P 1'
#
loop_
_entity.id
_entity.type
_entity.pdbx_description
1 polymer ?
#
loop_
_entity_poly.entity_id
_entity_poly.type
_entity_poly.pdbx_seq_one_letter_code
_entity_poly.pdbx_strand_id
1 'polypeptide(L)' 'MGVFDKAKDKAQQFIGHAKERTGEATDNEELENAGKRDQVTGKIKETGHDVRDRAAGAVEDAKDRLTDDDK' A
#
# COMPACT_ATOMS: atom_id res chain seq x y z
N MET A 1 -6.76 26.60 0.85
CA MET A 1 -6.95 25.23 1.39
C MET A 1 -8.06 25.28 2.43
N GLY A 2 -9.27 24.91 2.02
CA GLY A 2 -10.51 25.29 2.69
C GLY A 2 -10.93 24.32 3.81
N VAL A 3 -11.78 24.81 4.71
CA VAL A 3 -12.47 24.02 5.75
C VAL A 3 -13.20 22.79 5.20
N PHE A 4 -13.54 22.81 3.91
CA PHE A 4 -14.10 21.68 3.17
C PHE A 4 -13.14 20.49 3.08
N ASP A 5 -11.83 20.70 2.92
CA ASP A 5 -10.83 19.62 2.95
C ASP A 5 -10.79 18.97 4.33
N LYS A 6 -10.69 19.77 5.40
CA LYS A 6 -10.69 19.25 6.78
C LYS A 6 -11.96 18.51 7.15
N ALA A 7 -13.12 18.98 6.67
CA ALA A 7 -14.39 18.31 6.88
C ALA A 7 -14.46 16.97 6.12
N LYS A 8 -13.95 16.94 4.88
CA LYS A 8 -13.91 15.72 4.05
C LYS A 8 -12.96 14.67 4.63
N ASP A 9 -11.80 15.09 5.13
CA ASP A 9 -10.84 14.23 5.84
C ASP A 9 -11.46 13.62 7.11
N LYS A 10 -12.08 14.46 7.96
CA LYS A 10 -12.76 13.98 9.17
C LYS A 10 -13.95 13.06 8.85
N ALA A 11 -14.71 13.38 7.80
CA ALA A 11 -15.83 12.54 7.37
C ALA A 11 -15.36 11.18 6.87
N GLN A 12 -14.27 11.13 6.10
CA GLN A 12 -13.69 9.86 5.63
C GLN A 12 -13.14 9.02 6.79
N GLN A 13 -12.43 9.63 7.75
CA GLN A 13 -11.99 8.90 8.94
C GLN A 13 -13.15 8.37 9.78
N PHE A 14 -14.20 9.17 9.95
CA PHE A 14 -15.39 8.78 10.69
C PHE A 14 -16.15 7.64 9.99
N ILE A 15 -16.32 7.71 8.67
CA ILE A 15 -16.93 6.66 7.85
C ILE A 15 -16.08 5.39 7.87
N GLY A 16 -14.75 5.52 7.81
CA GLY A 16 -13.81 4.40 7.92
C GLY A 16 -13.94 3.67 9.25
N HIS A 17 -13.86 4.40 10.36
CA HIS A 17 -14.06 3.83 11.69
C HIS A 17 -15.46 3.23 11.89
N ALA A 18 -16.49 3.88 11.35
CA ALA A 18 -17.84 3.36 11.41
C ALA A 18 -17.98 2.06 10.61
N LYS A 19 -17.38 1.96 9.42
CA LYS A 19 -17.33 0.72 8.64
C LYS A 19 -16.56 -0.39 9.35
N GLU A 20 -15.43 -0.05 9.97
CA GLU A 20 -14.60 -1.01 10.70
C GLU A 20 -15.38 -1.57 11.90
N ARG A 21 -15.95 -0.70 12.76
CA ARG A 21 -16.79 -1.13 13.87
C ARG A 21 -18.06 -1.85 13.44
N THR A 22 -18.71 -1.40 12.37
CA THR A 22 -19.94 -2.05 11.88
C THR A 22 -19.62 -3.41 11.27
N GLY A 23 -18.49 -3.55 10.59
CA GLY A 23 -17.99 -4.82 10.07
C GLY A 23 -17.68 -5.80 11.20
N GLU A 24 -16.97 -5.33 12.23
CA GLU A 24 -16.62 -6.11 13.43
C GLU A 24 -17.88 -6.51 14.23
N ALA A 25 -18.87 -5.63 14.34
CA ALA A 25 -20.10 -5.88 15.10
C ALA A 25 -21.16 -6.70 14.32
N THR A 26 -21.09 -6.72 12.99
CA THR A 26 -22.05 -7.46 12.12
C THR A 26 -21.50 -8.82 11.71
N ASP A 27 -20.29 -9.21 12.16
CA ASP A 27 -19.59 -10.42 11.68
C ASP A 27 -19.53 -10.47 10.15
N ASN A 28 -19.41 -9.29 9.51
CA ASN A 28 -19.39 -9.19 8.06
C ASN A 28 -17.93 -9.33 7.60
N GLU A 29 -17.48 -10.59 7.56
CA GLU A 29 -16.13 -10.98 7.14
C GLU A 29 -15.70 -10.32 5.83
N GLU A 30 -16.64 -9.95 4.95
CA GLU A 30 -16.35 -9.30 3.67
C GLU A 30 -15.85 -7.85 3.84
N LEU A 31 -16.41 -7.08 4.78
CA LEU A 31 -15.99 -5.71 5.10
C LEU A 31 -14.66 -5.68 5.87
N GLU A 32 -14.48 -6.60 6.83
CA GLU A 32 -13.22 -6.75 7.56
C GLU A 32 -12.10 -7.25 6.64
N ASN A 33 -12.37 -8.25 5.79
CA ASN A 33 -11.40 -8.73 4.82
C ASN A 33 -11.05 -7.67 3.79
N ALA A 34 -11.99 -6.86 3.30
CA ALA A 34 -11.67 -5.79 2.37
C ALA A 34 -10.68 -4.78 2.99
N GLY A 35 -10.92 -4.34 4.23
CA GLY A 35 -10.02 -3.43 4.93
C GLY A 35 -8.64 -4.03 5.24
N LYS A 36 -8.60 -5.27 5.74
CA LYS A 36 -7.32 -5.98 5.99
C LYS A 36 -6.57 -6.28 4.70
N ARG A 37 -7.25 -6.69 3.63
CA ARG A 37 -6.64 -6.93 2.32
C ARG A 37 -6.07 -5.65 1.73
N ASP A 38 -6.77 -4.53 1.82
CA ASP A 38 -6.24 -3.25 1.34
C ASP A 38 -4.97 -2.82 2.12
N GLN A 39 -4.96 -2.99 3.45
CA GLN A 39 -3.76 -2.71 4.25
C GLN A 39 -2.60 -3.64 3.93
N VAL A 40 -2.87 -4.95 3.76
CA VAL A 40 -1.85 -5.95 3.44
C VAL A 40 -1.32 -5.72 2.03
N THR A 41 -2.18 -5.50 1.05
CA THR A 41 -1.80 -5.18 -0.33
C THR A 41 -1.02 -3.86 -0.37
N GLY A 42 -1.44 -2.83 0.36
CA GLY A 42 -0.70 -1.56 0.46
C GLY A 42 0.72 -1.77 1.00
N LYS A 43 0.86 -2.47 2.14
CA LYS A 43 2.18 -2.78 2.74
C LYS A 43 3.05 -3.65 1.84
N ILE A 44 2.46 -4.65 1.18
CA ILE A 44 3.18 -5.53 0.25
C ILE A 44 3.61 -4.75 -0.99
N LYS A 45 2.79 -3.83 -1.49
CA LYS A 45 3.13 -3.02 -2.66
C LYS A 45 4.25 -2.04 -2.34
N GLU A 46 4.19 -1.39 -1.18
CA GLU A 46 5.24 -0.46 -0.71
C GLU A 46 6.56 -1.20 -0.46
N THR A 47 6.53 -2.29 0.30
CA THR A 47 7.74 -3.09 0.60
C THR A 47 8.27 -3.79 -0.66
N GLY A 48 7.39 -4.28 -1.51
CA GLY A 48 7.73 -4.96 -2.75
C GLY A 48 8.30 -4.02 -3.80
N HIS A 49 7.86 -2.76 -3.85
CA HIS A 49 8.47 -1.76 -4.72
C HIS A 49 9.89 -1.44 -4.26
N ASP A 50 10.12 -1.22 -2.96
CA ASP A 50 11.45 -0.91 -2.41
C ASP A 50 12.46 -2.07 -2.63
N VAL A 51 12.01 -3.32 -2.42
CA VAL A 51 12.83 -4.51 -2.66
C VAL A 51 13.08 -4.73 -4.16
N ARG A 52 12.07 -4.51 -5.00
CA ARG A 52 12.21 -4.69 -6.46
C ARG A 52 13.10 -3.61 -7.07
N ASP A 53 13.02 -2.36 -6.62
CA ASP A 53 13.91 -1.28 -7.04
C ASP A 53 15.37 -1.60 -6.67
N ARG A 54 15.64 -2.03 -5.42
CA ARG A 54 17.00 -2.42 -5.01
C ARG A 54 17.50 -3.65 -5.76
N ALA A 55 16.64 -4.64 -5.99
CA ALA A 55 17.01 -5.85 -6.73
C ALA A 55 17.24 -5.56 -8.22
N ALA A 56 16.38 -4.74 -8.83
CA ALA A 56 16.55 -4.31 -10.22
C ALA A 56 17.84 -3.51 -10.38
N GLY A 57 18.12 -2.56 -9.48
CA GLY A 57 19.38 -1.81 -9.48
C GLY A 57 20.60 -2.72 -9.34
N ALA A 58 20.59 -3.67 -8.40
CA ALA A 58 21.71 -4.60 -8.22
C ALA A 58 21.91 -5.56 -9.41
N VAL A 59 20.82 -5.97 -10.07
CA VAL A 59 20.86 -6.83 -11.26
C VAL A 59 21.30 -6.06 -12.49
N GLU A 60 20.89 -4.80 -12.64
CA GLU A 60 21.41 -3.90 -13.68
C GLU A 60 22.90 -3.62 -13.48
N ASP A 61 23.34 -3.25 -12.27
CA ASP A 61 24.77 -3.06 -11.95
C ASP A 61 25.61 -4.31 -12.26
N ALA A 62 25.08 -5.49 -11.94
CA ALA A 62 25.75 -6.76 -12.26
C ALA A 62 25.79 -7.01 -13.78
N LYS A 63 24.70 -6.72 -14.50
CA LYS A 63 24.61 -6.94 -15.95
C LYS A 63 25.46 -5.92 -16.72
N ASP A 64 25.56 -4.68 -16.24
CA ASP A 64 26.40 -3.62 -16.80
C ASP A 64 27.88 -4.01 -16.66
N ARG A 65 28.32 -4.39 -15.46
CA ARG A 65 29.70 -4.88 -15.22
C ARG A 65 30.07 -6.13 -16.01
N LEU A 66 29.12 -7.02 -16.26
CA LEU A 66 29.36 -8.23 -17.07
C LEU A 66 29.35 -7.95 -18.57
N THR A 67 28.69 -6.87 -19.02
CA THR A 67 28.63 -6.51 -20.45
C THR A 67 29.79 -5.60 -20.86
N ASP A 68 30.32 -4.78 -19.94
CA ASP A 68 31.47 -3.91 -20.19
C ASP A 68 32.83 -4.65 -20.25
N ASP A 69 32.95 -5.86 -19.69
CA ASP A 69 34.20 -6.66 -19.75
C ASP A 69 34.42 -7.34 -21.13
N ASP A 70 33.42 -7.34 -22.01
CA ASP A 70 33.44 -8.02 -23.33
C ASP A 70 33.70 -7.07 -24.53
N LYS A 71 33.95 -5.76 -24.31
CA LYS A 71 34.18 -4.78 -25.41
C LYS A 71 35.57 -4.15 -25.46
#